data_AF-A0A8T4YL31-F1
#
_entry.id   AF-A0A8T4YL31-F1
#
_cell.length_a   1.000
_cell.length_b   1.000
_cell.length_c   1.000
_cell.angle_alpha   90.00
_cell.angle_beta   90.00
_cell.angle_gamma   90.00
#
_symmetry.space_group_name_H-M   'P 1'
#
loop_
_entity.id
_entity.type
_entity.pdbx_description
1 polymer ?
#
loop_
_entity_poly.entity_id
_entity_poly.type
_entity_poly.pdbx_seq_one_letter_code
_entity_poly.pdbx_strand_id
1 'polypeptide(L)'
;MKWEELTADDLAELSRRNDSVVVVPIGSLEKHGPHLPLGTDGLTIYKIALNASEIEPCIILPPLFYSYVADMRQFPGAINIREDLLLNFLENVCEEVSRNGFKKILIVNGHGGNVSL
;
A
#
# COMPACT_ATOMS: atom_id res chain seq x y z
N MET A 1 -2.37 -13.06 -4.13
CA MET A 1 -1.04 -13.57 -3.70
C MET A 1 -0.33 -12.48 -2.92
N LYS A 2 0.45 -12.77 -1.89
CA LYS A 2 1.22 -11.75 -1.17
C LYS A 2 2.67 -11.76 -1.61
N TRP A 3 3.22 -10.61 -1.95
CA TRP A 3 4.57 -10.49 -2.50
C TRP A 3 5.62 -11.09 -1.55
N GLU A 4 5.51 -10.81 -0.26
CA GLU A 4 6.44 -11.23 0.79
C GLU A 4 6.40 -12.73 1.13
N GLU A 5 5.39 -13.46 0.63
CA GLU A 5 5.24 -14.91 0.79
C GLU A 5 5.71 -15.69 -0.46
N LEU A 6 6.07 -14.99 -1.54
CA LEU A 6 6.54 -15.58 -2.80
C LEU A 6 8.07 -15.70 -2.83
N THR A 7 8.57 -16.72 -3.53
CA THR A 7 9.99 -16.83 -3.84
C THR A 7 10.39 -15.93 -5.01
N ALA A 8 11.70 -15.72 -5.18
CA ALA A 8 12.21 -14.99 -6.34
C ALA A 8 11.83 -15.67 -7.68
N ASP A 9 11.78 -17.00 -7.71
CA ASP A 9 11.40 -17.77 -8.90
C ASP A 9 9.91 -17.59 -9.24
N ASP A 10 9.04 -17.58 -8.22
CA ASP A 10 7.61 -17.28 -8.41
C ASP A 10 7.40 -15.89 -9.05
N LEU A 11 8.12 -14.87 -8.54
CA LEU A 11 8.06 -13.51 -9.09
C LEU A 11 8.62 -13.42 -10.51
N ALA A 12 9.70 -14.15 -10.80
CA ALA A 12 10.28 -14.23 -12.14
C ALA A 12 9.33 -14.89 -13.15
N GLU A 13 8.52 -15.86 -12.73
CA GLU A 13 7.47 -16.45 -13.58
C GLU A 13 6.29 -15.49 -13.78
N LEU A 14 5.78 -14.92 -12.69
CA LEU A 14 4.62 -14.01 -12.72
C LEU A 14 4.88 -12.74 -13.53
N SER A 15 6.09 -12.17 -13.46
CA SER A 15 6.47 -10.97 -14.22
C SER A 15 6.53 -11.18 -15.74
N ARG A 16 6.68 -12.43 -16.20
CA ARG A 16 6.62 -12.75 -17.64
C ARG A 16 5.20 -12.73 -18.19
N ARG A 17 4.20 -12.79 -17.31
CA ARG A 17 2.80 -12.70 -17.72
C ARG A 17 2.40 -11.24 -17.91
N ASN A 18 1.85 -10.91 -19.09
CA ASN A 18 1.43 -9.54 -19.42
C ASN A 18 0.18 -9.05 -18.65
N ASP A 19 -0.52 -9.96 -17.95
CA ASP A 19 -1.74 -9.67 -17.20
C ASP A 19 -1.51 -9.40 -15.71
N SER A 20 -0.33 -9.71 -15.15
CA SER A 20 -0.04 -9.57 -13.72
C SER A 20 -0.18 -8.12 -13.23
N VAL A 21 -1.04 -7.91 -12.24
CA VAL A 21 -1.24 -6.63 -11.55
C VAL A 21 -0.62 -6.71 -10.15
N VAL A 22 0.22 -5.74 -9.83
CA VAL A 22 0.76 -5.54 -8.48
C VAL A 22 -0.02 -4.44 -7.78
N VAL A 23 -0.48 -4.71 -6.57
CA VAL A 23 -1.27 -3.80 -5.74
C VAL A 23 -0.40 -3.28 -4.62
N VAL A 24 -0.35 -1.95 -4.46
CA VAL A 24 0.34 -1.24 -3.37
C VAL A 24 -0.71 -0.67 -2.42
N PRO A 25 -1.03 -1.35 -1.31
CA PRO A 25 -1.97 -0.81 -0.34
C PRO A 25 -1.30 0.27 0.52
N ILE A 26 -1.93 1.44 0.62
CA ILE A 26 -1.50 2.54 1.49
C ILE A 26 -2.64 2.98 2.40
N GLY A 27 -2.38 3.03 3.70
CA GLY A 27 -3.29 3.53 4.72
C GLY A 27 -2.64 4.67 5.51
N SER A 28 -2.81 4.65 6.83
CA SER A 28 -2.26 5.64 7.75
C SER A 28 -2.17 5.11 9.18
N LEU A 29 -1.50 5.87 10.04
CA LEU A 29 -1.56 5.77 11.50
C LEU A 29 -2.09 7.09 12.05
N GLU A 30 -3.36 7.12 12.39
CA GLU A 30 -4.05 8.33 12.86
C GLU A 30 -5.22 8.05 13.80
N LYS A 31 -5.79 9.10 14.38
CA LYS A 31 -6.90 8.97 15.32
C LYS A 31 -8.23 8.67 14.61
N HIS A 32 -8.82 7.51 14.92
CA HIS A 32 -10.14 7.08 14.47
C HIS A 32 -11.18 7.09 15.61
N GLY A 33 -11.15 8.15 16.43
CA GLY A 33 -11.95 8.24 17.67
C GLY A 33 -11.42 7.32 18.79
N PRO A 34 -12.19 7.17 19.89
CA PRO A 34 -11.73 6.40 21.06
C PRO A 34 -11.97 4.88 20.96
N HIS A 35 -12.67 4.42 19.92
CA HIS A 35 -13.19 3.06 19.82
C HIS A 35 -12.53 2.24 18.71
N LEU A 36 -11.69 2.86 17.87
CA LEU A 36 -10.98 2.19 16.79
C LEU A 36 -9.47 2.28 16.96
N PRO A 37 -8.71 1.29 16.46
CA PRO A 37 -7.25 1.33 16.43
C PRO A 37 -6.72 2.46 15.53
N LEU A 38 -5.50 2.93 15.82
CA LEU A 38 -4.84 3.97 15.02
C LEU A 38 -4.55 3.55 13.57
N GLY A 39 -4.38 2.25 13.33
CA GLY A 39 -4.09 1.70 12.01
C GLY A 39 -5.32 1.31 11.19
N THR A 40 -6.50 1.87 11.51
CA THR A 40 -7.77 1.48 10.86
C THR A 40 -7.67 1.52 9.33
N ASP A 41 -7.08 2.58 8.76
CA ASP A 41 -6.94 2.74 7.30
C ASP A 41 -6.08 1.62 6.70
N GLY A 42 -4.90 1.37 7.29
CA GLY A 42 -3.96 0.35 6.80
C GLY A 42 -4.49 -1.07 6.96
N LEU A 43 -5.12 -1.39 8.09
CA LEU A 43 -5.73 -2.70 8.35
C LEU A 43 -6.89 -2.97 7.37
N THR A 44 -7.75 -1.98 7.16
CA THR A 44 -8.92 -2.11 6.30
C THR A 44 -8.52 -2.26 4.84
N ILE A 45 -7.66 -1.37 4.35
CA ILE A 45 -7.28 -1.38 2.93
C ILE A 45 -6.50 -2.62 2.55
N TYR A 46 -5.64 -3.11 3.45
CA TYR A 46 -4.93 -4.36 3.23
C TYR A 46 -5.88 -5.55 3.17
N LYS A 47 -6.85 -5.64 4.08
CA LYS A 47 -7.84 -6.73 4.05
C LYS A 47 -8.71 -6.67 2.79
N ILE A 48 -9.10 -5.48 2.34
CA ILE A 48 -9.82 -5.30 1.07
C ILE A 48 -8.96 -5.78 -0.11
N ALA A 49 -7.69 -5.39 -0.18
CA ALA A 49 -6.77 -5.81 -1.24
C ALA A 49 -6.57 -7.34 -1.26
N LEU A 50 -6.40 -7.96 -0.08
CA LEU A 50 -6.31 -9.41 0.05
C LEU A 50 -7.57 -10.11 -0.45
N ASN A 51 -8.76 -9.66 -0.02
CA ASN A 51 -10.03 -10.22 -0.46
C ASN A 51 -10.24 -10.03 -1.98
N ALA A 52 -9.85 -8.89 -2.54
CA ALA A 52 -9.89 -8.67 -3.99
C ALA A 52 -9.00 -9.67 -4.74
N SER A 53 -7.85 -10.02 -4.17
CA SER A 53 -6.92 -11.01 -4.74
C SER A 53 -7.45 -12.46 -4.75
N GLU A 54 -8.50 -12.73 -3.97
CA GLU A 54 -9.22 -14.02 -3.98
C GLU A 54 -10.23 -14.09 -5.14
N ILE A 55 -10.65 -12.95 -5.67
CA ILE A 55 -11.63 -12.83 -6.77
C ILE A 55 -10.92 -12.66 -8.12
N GLU A 56 -9.94 -11.76 -8.17
CA GLU A 56 -9.15 -11.45 -9.37
C GLU A 56 -7.65 -11.65 -9.08
N PRO A 57 -6.93 -12.47 -9.88
CA PRO A 57 -5.51 -12.72 -9.67
C PRO A 57 -4.66 -11.44 -9.66
N CYS A 58 -4.14 -11.09 -8.48
CA CYS A 58 -3.18 -10.00 -8.30
C CYS A 58 -2.18 -10.29 -7.17
N ILE A 59 -1.09 -9.55 -7.18
CA ILE A 59 0.01 -9.66 -6.21
C ILE A 59 -0.06 -8.44 -5.29
N ILE A 60 -0.21 -8.66 -4.00
CA ILE A 60 -0.39 -7.63 -2.99
C ILE A 60 0.95 -7.40 -2.29
N LEU A 61 1.45 -6.17 -2.30
CA LEU A 61 2.60 -5.78 -1.48
C LEU A 61 2.21 -5.59 -0.01
N PRO A 62 3.18 -5.65 0.93
CA PRO A 62 2.94 -5.26 2.31
C PRO A 62 2.34 -3.84 2.39
N PRO A 63 1.37 -3.60 3.28
CA PRO A 63 0.69 -2.31 3.36
C PRO A 63 1.59 -1.24 3.98
N LEU A 64 1.49 -0.03 3.43
CA LEU A 64 2.13 1.15 4.00
C LEU A 64 1.22 1.76 5.06
N PHE A 65 1.64 1.65 6.32
CA PHE A 65 0.96 2.26 7.46
C PHE A 65 1.37 3.72 7.68
N TYR A 66 2.51 4.15 7.15
CA TYR A 66 3.02 5.50 7.31
C TYR A 66 2.68 6.34 6.08
N SER A 67 1.98 7.45 6.28
CA SER A 67 1.52 8.32 5.21
C SER A 67 1.37 9.77 5.68
N TYR A 68 0.81 10.62 4.84
CA TYR A 68 0.57 12.03 5.13
C TYR A 68 -0.68 12.18 5.99
N VAL A 69 -0.51 12.61 7.25
CA VAL A 69 -1.59 12.77 8.24
C VAL A 69 -1.42 14.08 9.02
N ALA A 70 -1.14 15.17 8.30
CA ALA A 70 -0.70 16.43 8.90
C ALA A 70 -1.69 16.98 9.93
N ASP A 71 -2.99 16.88 9.64
CA ASP A 71 -4.07 17.39 10.50
C ASP A 71 -4.25 16.58 11.80
N MET A 72 -3.79 15.32 11.79
CA MET A 72 -3.91 14.40 12.93
C MET A 72 -2.69 14.41 13.84
N ARG A 73 -1.62 15.13 13.50
CA ARG A 73 -0.37 15.22 14.29
C ARG A 73 -0.57 15.68 15.73
N GLN A 74 -1.65 16.40 16.00
CA GLN A 74 -2.01 16.87 17.33
C GLN A 74 -2.50 15.74 18.26
N PHE A 75 -2.81 14.55 17.72
CA PHE A 75 -3.30 13.42 18.50
C PHE A 75 -2.18 12.40 18.78
N PRO A 76 -2.09 11.86 20.03
CA PRO A 76 -1.09 10.85 20.36
C PRO A 76 -1.17 9.61 19.48
N GLY A 77 -0.02 9.15 19.02
CA GLY A 77 0.13 7.95 18.19
C GLY A 77 -0.01 8.20 16.68
N ALA A 78 -0.42 9.39 16.25
CA ALA A 78 -0.36 9.75 14.84
C ALA A 78 1.10 9.87 14.38
N ILE A 79 1.44 9.26 13.25
CA ILE A 79 2.80 9.31 12.67
C ILE A 79 2.71 9.90 11.27
N ASN A 80 3.15 11.15 11.14
CA ASN A 80 3.09 11.89 9.89
C ASN A 80 4.38 11.78 9.08
N ILE A 81 4.26 11.38 7.82
CA ILE A 81 5.29 11.50 6.80
C ILE A 81 5.08 12.80 6.02
N ARG A 82 6.17 13.48 5.67
CA ARG A 82 6.09 14.67 4.81
C ARG A 82 5.67 14.25 3.40
N GLU A 83 4.88 15.08 2.73
CA GLU A 83 4.37 14.83 1.38
C GLU A 83 5.48 14.47 0.38
N ASP A 84 6.54 15.29 0.30
CA ASP A 84 7.69 15.06 -0.57
C ASP A 84 8.36 13.70 -0.33
N LEU A 85 8.50 13.32 0.95
CA LEU A 85 9.09 12.04 1.31
C LEU A 85 8.18 10.87 0.94
N LEU A 86 6.87 11.00 1.14
CA LEU A 86 5.90 9.95 0.79
C LEU A 86 5.85 9.73 -0.72
N LEU A 87 5.75 10.80 -1.51
CA LEU A 87 5.68 10.70 -2.96
C LEU A 87 6.97 10.11 -3.56
N ASN A 88 8.14 10.60 -3.13
CA ASN A 88 9.42 10.04 -3.58
C ASN A 88 9.58 8.56 -3.18
N PHE A 89 9.11 8.18 -1.99
CA PHE A 89 9.13 6.80 -1.55
C PHE A 89 8.20 5.91 -2.40
N LEU A 90 6.96 6.36 -2.67
CA LEU A 90 6.01 5.64 -3.51
C LEU A 90 6.50 5.50 -4.96
N GLU A 91 7.09 6.56 -5.51
CA GLU A 91 7.73 6.53 -6.82
C GLU A 91 8.82 5.46 -6.85
N ASN A 92 9.73 5.47 -5.88
CA ASN A 92 10.80 4.48 -5.82
C ASN A 92 10.29 3.04 -5.64
N VAL A 93 9.23 2.82 -4.85
CA VAL A 93 8.57 1.51 -4.75
C VAL A 93 8.01 1.08 -6.11
N CYS A 94 7.36 1.97 -6.84
CA CYS A 94 6.83 1.66 -8.17
C CYS A 94 7.94 1.37 -9.19
N GLU A 95 9.04 2.11 -9.14
CA GLU A 95 10.23 1.86 -9.96
C GLU A 95 10.81 0.47 -9.67
N GLU A 96 10.93 0.08 -8.40
CA GLU A 96 11.45 -1.23 -8.03
C GLU A 96 10.50 -2.37 -8.43
N VAL A 97 9.19 -2.18 -8.31
CA VAL A 97 8.20 -3.12 -8.85
C VAL A 97 8.36 -3.25 -10.36
N SER A 98 8.55 -2.12 -11.07
CA SER A 98 8.76 -2.11 -12.51
C SER A 98 10.07 -2.77 -12.93
N ARG A 99 11.16 -2.53 -12.19
CA ARG A 99 12.47 -3.17 -12.38
C ARG A 99 12.38 -4.69 -12.28
N ASN A 100 11.46 -5.21 -11.46
CA ASN A 100 11.16 -6.65 -11.36
C ASN A 100 10.26 -7.19 -12.50
N GLY A 101 9.96 -6.37 -13.52
CA GLY A 101 9.28 -6.78 -14.75
C GLY A 101 7.76 -6.55 -14.75
N PHE A 102 7.17 -6.09 -13.65
CA PHE A 102 5.74 -5.82 -13.58
C PHE A 102 5.39 -4.47 -14.22
N LYS A 103 4.36 -4.44 -15.07
CA LYS A 103 3.98 -3.25 -15.85
C LYS A 103 2.67 -2.61 -15.41
N LYS A 104 1.90 -3.30 -14.56
CA LYS A 104 0.60 -2.85 -14.07
C LYS A 104 0.69 -2.73 -12.55
N ILE A 105 0.67 -1.50 -12.07
CA ILE A 105 0.74 -1.18 -10.65
C ILE A 105 -0.54 -0.44 -10.29
N LEU A 106 -1.22 -0.89 -9.24
CA LEU A 106 -2.41 -0.27 -8.69
C LEU A 106 -2.13 0.18 -7.26
N ILE A 107 -2.05 1.48 -7.03
CA ILE A 107 -2.00 2.04 -5.68
C ILE A 107 -3.44 2.10 -5.15
N VAL A 108 -3.68 1.45 -4.01
CA VAL A 108 -5.00 1.41 -3.38
C VAL A 108 -4.94 2.17 -2.08
N ASN A 109 -5.57 3.34 -2.06
CA ASN A 109 -5.54 4.27 -0.94
C ASN A 109 -6.71 4.04 0.02
N GLY A 110 -6.38 3.86 1.30
CA GLY A 110 -7.32 3.72 2.41
C GLY A 110 -7.49 4.96 3.27
N HIS A 111 -6.73 6.03 3.02
CA HIS A 111 -6.71 7.23 3.86
C HIS A 111 -7.08 8.49 3.07
N GLY A 112 -8.07 9.26 3.55
CA GLY A 112 -8.59 10.43 2.86
C GLY A 112 -7.56 11.53 2.62
N GLY A 113 -6.64 11.78 3.56
CA GLY A 113 -5.62 12.84 3.44
C GLY A 113 -4.59 12.60 2.34
N ASN A 114 -4.48 11.38 1.81
CA ASN A 114 -3.62 11.09 0.66
C ASN A 114 -4.24 11.54 -0.68
N VAL A 115 -5.55 11.84 -0.74
CA VAL A 115 -6.24 12.17 -2.00
C VAL A 115 -5.80 13.54 -2.55
N SER A 116 -5.31 14.42 -1.69
CA SER A 116 -4.84 15.76 -2.07
C SER A 116 -3.36 15.81 -2.48
N LEU A 117 -2.68 14.67 -2.51
CA LEU A 117 -1.26 14.55 -2.87
C LEU A 117 -1.06 14.28 -4.37
#